data_AF-A0A0B0H8H7-F1
#
_entry.id   AF-A0A0B0H8H7-F1
#
_cell.length_a   1.000
_cell.length_b   1.000
_cell.length_c   1.000
_cell.angle_alpha   90.00
_cell.angle_beta   90.00
_cell.angle_gamma   90.00
#
_symmetry.space_group_name_H-M   'P 1'
#
loop_
_entity.id
_entity.type
_entity.pdbx_description
1 polymer ?
#
loop_
_entity_poly.entity_id
_entity_poly.type
_entity_poly.pdbx_seq_one_letter_code
_entity_poly.pdbx_strand_id
1 'polypeptide(L)'
;MNNNNKLTLADLGNSLSIESGTLDPKKLTVYGIFKNELYFLRSFLSHYRSIGVEQFLILDDSSEDGTKEFLASQNDCVVLSSPYSYGQVIKLTDWQTKKPVRAGVPMKTVIPSHFLANQWAIYADADEFLFLPPGISTVQDLIKQLERGRYRAVVASLVDFFPAQLSFSSHEAPENLEDLINEASFFDTIPLITLDPDEGKIVRLNKGASSRILYEHGIYQNPWFLKPLPSFVKRSPYLKKYQLTSSAMSKTPLIRWDSDVRMVGSHRANIKAQPGLILTSAHFKFTSDLERRIEMAIKLRSYSGKSKKYTRLAKLMHPASDSGNSLLGPDSKKFNSVEDFIECELMTVPDGF
;
A
#
# COMPACT_ATOMS: atom_id res chain seq x y z
N MET A 1 -1.59 27.86 16.42
CA MET A 1 -0.19 28.09 16.85
C MET A 1 0.74 27.85 15.67
N ASN A 2 1.51 28.87 15.29
CA ASN A 2 2.46 28.85 14.17
C ASN A 2 3.66 27.95 14.52
N ASN A 3 3.63 26.66 14.20
CA ASN A 3 4.82 25.82 14.32
C ASN A 3 5.75 26.02 13.12
N ASN A 4 6.55 27.08 13.22
CA ASN A 4 7.77 27.28 12.45
C ASN A 4 8.93 26.39 12.93
N ASN A 5 8.68 25.48 13.88
CA ASN A 5 9.67 24.51 14.34
C ASN A 5 10.00 23.52 13.21
N LYS A 6 11.22 23.66 12.70
CA LYS A 6 11.84 22.68 11.83
C LYS A 6 12.13 21.44 12.67
N LEU A 7 11.64 20.28 12.22
CA LEU A 7 11.87 18.99 12.88
C LEU A 7 13.02 18.24 12.19
N THR A 8 13.61 17.30 12.90
CA THR A 8 14.44 16.21 12.36
C THR A 8 13.65 14.91 12.29
N LEU A 9 14.16 13.90 11.58
CA LEU A 9 13.60 12.55 11.63
C LEU A 9 13.70 11.96 13.04
N ALA A 10 14.75 12.29 13.78
CA ALA A 10 14.92 11.91 15.18
C ALA A 10 13.83 12.53 16.07
N ASP A 11 13.51 13.82 15.89
CA ASP A 11 12.41 14.47 16.63
C ASP A 11 11.07 13.80 16.37
N LEU A 12 10.80 13.37 15.13
CA LEU A 12 9.60 12.59 14.82
C LEU A 12 9.61 11.23 15.52
N GLY A 13 10.74 10.53 15.53
CA GLY A 13 10.86 9.23 16.21
C GLY A 13 10.63 9.35 17.71
N ASN A 14 11.28 10.31 18.34
CA ASN A 14 11.15 10.60 19.77
C ASN A 14 9.75 11.12 20.16
N SER A 15 8.93 11.52 19.18
CA SER A 15 7.54 11.92 19.42
C SER A 15 6.55 10.75 19.41
N LEU A 16 6.99 9.55 19.04
CA LEU A 16 6.16 8.34 19.04
C LEU A 16 6.08 7.76 20.44
N SER A 17 4.88 7.34 20.85
CA SER A 17 4.64 6.68 22.14
C SER A 17 4.00 5.32 21.93
N ILE A 18 4.39 4.32 22.71
CA ILE A 18 3.66 3.04 22.81
C ILE A 18 2.49 3.25 23.77
N GLU A 19 1.26 3.13 23.26
CA GLU A 19 0.02 3.26 24.01
C GLU A 19 -0.44 1.94 24.62
N SER A 20 -0.16 0.83 23.93
CA SER A 20 -0.54 -0.53 24.34
C SER A 20 0.41 -1.56 23.73
N GLY A 21 0.52 -2.71 24.39
CA GLY A 21 1.38 -3.83 23.99
C GLY A 21 2.82 -3.70 24.47
N THR A 22 3.64 -4.70 24.14
CA THR A 22 5.08 -4.71 24.42
C THR A 22 5.82 -5.12 23.16
N LEU A 23 6.73 -4.26 22.71
CA LEU A 23 7.56 -4.48 21.53
C LEU A 23 8.71 -5.44 21.85
N ASP A 24 8.79 -6.54 21.10
CA ASP A 24 10.00 -7.35 20.97
C ASP A 24 10.60 -7.11 19.59
N PRO A 25 11.75 -6.41 19.49
CA PRO A 25 12.36 -6.10 18.20
C PRO A 25 12.83 -7.36 17.44
N LYS A 26 12.97 -8.52 18.09
CA LYS A 26 13.41 -9.75 17.41
C LYS A 26 12.29 -10.47 16.67
N LYS A 27 11.03 -10.16 16.97
CA LYS A 27 9.87 -10.76 16.31
C LYS A 27 9.72 -10.23 14.90
N LEU A 28 9.38 -11.11 13.96
CA LEU A 28 9.02 -10.67 12.62
C LEU A 28 7.78 -9.76 12.71
N THR A 29 7.98 -8.49 12.36
CA THR A 29 6.99 -7.44 12.60
C THR A 29 6.41 -6.89 11.31
N VAL A 30 5.08 -6.82 11.22
CA VAL A 30 4.39 -5.94 10.28
C VAL A 30 4.23 -4.57 10.92
N TYR A 31 4.54 -3.50 10.20
CA TYR A 31 4.27 -2.14 10.63
C TYR A 31 3.40 -1.40 9.61
N GLY A 32 2.60 -0.46 10.11
CA GLY A 32 1.63 0.31 9.31
C GLY A 32 1.18 1.58 10.02
N ILE A 33 0.46 2.44 9.28
CA ILE A 33 -0.18 3.63 9.83
C ILE A 33 -1.66 3.56 9.47
N PHE A 34 -2.53 3.37 10.47
CA PHE A 34 -3.95 3.09 10.25
C PHE A 34 -4.81 4.26 10.73
N LYS A 35 -5.94 4.47 10.04
CA LYS A 35 -6.98 5.39 10.49
C LYS A 35 -8.34 4.86 10.08
N ASN A 36 -9.13 4.48 11.07
CA ASN A 36 -10.44 3.89 10.87
C ASN A 36 -10.43 2.71 9.89
N GLU A 37 -9.60 1.71 10.17
CA GLU A 37 -9.41 0.55 9.29
C GLU A 37 -10.01 -0.73 9.89
N LEU A 38 -10.95 -0.63 10.86
CA LEU A 38 -11.53 -1.77 11.57
C LEU A 38 -12.10 -2.83 10.60
N TYR A 39 -12.66 -2.37 9.48
CA TYR A 39 -13.18 -3.24 8.41
C TYR A 39 -12.15 -4.28 7.93
N PHE A 40 -10.88 -3.92 7.79
CA PHE A 40 -9.84 -4.84 7.29
C PHE A 40 -9.10 -5.60 8.39
N LEU A 41 -9.14 -5.14 9.65
CA LEU A 41 -8.20 -5.58 10.69
C LEU A 41 -8.22 -7.09 10.96
N ARG A 42 -9.41 -7.70 11.01
CA ARG A 42 -9.54 -9.14 11.30
C ARG A 42 -8.86 -9.97 10.21
N SER A 43 -9.21 -9.67 8.96
CA SER A 43 -8.58 -10.26 7.78
C SER A 43 -7.08 -10.02 7.73
N PHE A 44 -6.65 -8.78 7.99
CA PHE A 44 -5.25 -8.37 7.97
C PHE A 44 -4.41 -9.15 8.99
N LEU A 45 -4.83 -9.16 10.25
CA LEU A 45 -4.11 -9.87 11.31
C LEU A 45 -4.08 -11.38 11.04
N SER A 46 -5.23 -11.97 10.66
CA SER A 46 -5.34 -13.40 10.34
C SER A 46 -4.38 -13.80 9.22
N HIS A 47 -4.36 -13.04 8.12
CA HIS A 47 -3.49 -13.30 6.98
C HIS A 47 -2.01 -13.19 7.33
N TYR A 48 -1.59 -12.09 7.97
CA TYR A 48 -0.18 -11.91 8.28
C TYR A 48 0.31 -12.94 9.32
N ARG A 49 -0.53 -13.32 10.30
CA ARG A 49 -0.24 -14.43 11.23
C ARG A 49 -0.05 -15.75 10.48
N SER A 50 -0.89 -16.04 9.48
CA SER A 50 -0.81 -17.31 8.72
C SER A 50 0.49 -17.44 7.91
N ILE A 51 1.08 -16.32 7.47
CA ILE A 51 2.38 -16.30 6.79
C ILE A 51 3.57 -16.08 7.72
N GLY A 52 3.36 -16.22 9.04
CA GLY A 52 4.43 -16.26 10.04
C GLY A 52 4.76 -14.93 10.73
N VAL A 53 3.95 -13.88 10.57
CA VAL A 53 4.15 -12.63 11.33
C VAL A 53 3.82 -12.86 12.80
N GLU A 54 4.68 -12.36 13.67
CA GLU A 54 4.63 -12.61 15.13
C GLU A 54 4.22 -11.36 15.92
N GLN A 55 4.27 -10.18 15.28
CA GLN A 55 3.97 -8.91 15.92
C GLN A 55 3.48 -7.85 14.92
N PHE A 56 2.59 -6.98 15.38
CA PHE A 56 2.04 -5.86 14.61
C PHE A 56 2.37 -4.54 15.31
N LEU A 57 3.22 -3.71 14.70
CA LEU A 57 3.58 -2.38 15.20
C LEU A 57 2.82 -1.31 14.43
N ILE A 58 1.66 -0.91 14.94
CA ILE A 58 0.70 -0.08 14.21
C ILE A 58 0.63 1.32 14.82
N LEU A 59 0.90 2.35 14.03
CA LEU A 59 0.58 3.72 14.40
C LEU A 59 -0.89 4.00 14.12
N ASP A 60 -1.68 4.21 15.17
CA ASP A 60 -3.06 4.66 15.07
C ASP A 60 -3.11 6.20 14.90
N ASP A 61 -3.61 6.66 13.75
CA ASP A 61 -3.75 8.08 13.42
C ASP A 61 -5.06 8.66 13.99
N SER A 62 -5.32 8.42 15.28
CA SER A 62 -6.53 8.83 15.99
C SER A 62 -7.80 8.26 15.35
N SER A 63 -7.94 6.94 15.39
CA SER A 63 -9.16 6.28 14.91
C SER A 63 -10.35 6.52 15.85
N GLU A 64 -11.54 6.48 15.28
CA GLU A 64 -12.83 6.73 15.94
C GLU A 64 -13.83 5.57 15.69
N ASP A 65 -13.43 4.53 14.97
CA ASP A 65 -14.29 3.40 14.56
C ASP A 65 -14.09 2.12 15.39
N GLY A 66 -13.27 2.16 16.45
CA GLY A 66 -12.90 0.97 17.22
C GLY A 66 -11.56 0.33 16.81
N THR A 67 -10.86 0.86 15.79
CA THR A 67 -9.56 0.34 15.34
C THR A 67 -8.53 0.25 16.48
N LYS A 68 -8.39 1.32 17.28
CA LYS A 68 -7.42 1.38 18.38
C LYS A 68 -7.72 0.34 19.44
N GLU A 69 -8.98 0.24 19.85
CA GLU A 69 -9.47 -0.67 20.89
C GLU A 69 -9.31 -2.13 20.44
N PHE A 70 -9.66 -2.41 19.18
CA PHE A 70 -9.49 -3.74 18.61
C PHE A 70 -8.02 -4.14 18.61
N LEU A 71 -7.11 -3.30 18.10
CA LEU A 71 -5.68 -3.58 18.11
C LEU A 71 -5.14 -3.76 19.55
N ALA A 72 -5.51 -2.90 20.49
CA ALA A 72 -5.06 -2.96 21.87
C ALA A 72 -5.53 -4.22 22.61
N SER A 73 -6.59 -4.88 22.14
CA SER A 73 -7.07 -6.16 22.69
C SER A 73 -6.27 -7.39 22.22
N GLN A 74 -5.40 -7.24 21.21
CA GLN A 74 -4.63 -8.34 20.63
C GLN A 74 -3.25 -8.44 21.28
N ASN A 75 -2.87 -9.64 21.75
CA ASN A 75 -1.62 -9.85 22.51
C ASN A 75 -0.33 -9.67 21.68
N ASP A 76 -0.44 -9.70 20.35
CA ASP A 76 0.65 -9.54 19.38
C ASP A 76 0.67 -8.16 18.72
N CYS A 77 -0.21 -7.24 19.15
CA CYS A 77 -0.24 -5.87 18.66
C CYS A 77 0.46 -4.91 19.63
N VAL A 78 1.23 -4.00 19.05
CA VAL A 78 1.83 -2.84 19.70
C VAL A 78 1.26 -1.60 19.03
N VAL A 79 0.49 -0.82 19.78
CA VAL A 79 -0.19 0.37 19.25
C VAL A 79 0.64 1.59 19.56
N LEU A 80 1.06 2.30 18.52
CA LEU A 80 1.74 3.59 18.62
C LEU A 80 0.76 4.74 18.49
N SER A 81 1.07 5.86 19.15
CA SER A 81 0.46 7.17 18.91
C SER A 81 1.49 8.20 18.49
N SER A 82 1.00 9.34 17.98
CA SER A 82 1.81 10.47 17.57
C SER A 82 1.05 11.78 17.79
N PRO A 83 1.73 12.87 18.19
CA PRO A 83 1.12 14.20 18.24
C PRO A 83 0.88 14.81 16.85
N TYR A 84 1.45 14.20 15.80
CA TYR A 84 1.27 14.60 14.40
C TYR A 84 0.32 13.64 13.71
N SER A 85 -0.77 14.17 13.15
CA SER A 85 -1.65 13.36 12.29
C SER A 85 -0.99 13.06 10.94
N TYR A 86 -1.35 11.95 10.29
CA TYR A 86 -0.78 11.55 8.99
C TYR A 86 -0.83 12.69 7.97
N GLY A 87 -1.96 13.39 7.91
CA GLY A 87 -2.24 14.47 6.96
C GLY A 87 -1.50 15.79 7.25
N GLN A 88 -0.98 15.95 8.47
CA GLN A 88 -0.39 17.20 8.94
C GLN A 88 0.86 17.56 8.15
N VAL A 89 0.91 18.79 7.64
CA VAL A 89 2.06 19.30 6.91
C VAL A 89 3.12 19.76 7.90
N ILE A 90 4.30 19.14 7.83
CA ILE A 90 5.47 19.42 8.66
C ILE A 90 6.67 19.80 7.78
N LYS A 91 7.72 20.35 8.38
CA LYS A 91 8.97 20.69 7.71
C LYS A 91 10.14 19.97 8.39
N LEU A 92 10.79 19.09 7.63
CA LEU A 92 11.96 18.34 8.08
C LEU A 92 13.26 18.95 7.53
N THR A 93 14.32 18.91 8.33
CA THR A 93 15.66 19.45 7.97
C THR A 93 16.55 18.43 7.29
N ASP A 94 16.36 17.16 7.61
CA ASP A 94 17.14 15.98 7.24
C ASP A 94 16.32 15.00 6.38
N TRP A 95 15.28 15.50 5.70
CA TRP A 95 14.48 14.72 4.75
C TRP A 95 14.97 14.88 3.31
N GLN A 96 14.59 13.92 2.45
CA GLN A 96 14.95 13.86 1.02
C GLN A 96 14.63 15.14 0.24
N THR A 97 13.70 15.97 0.72
CA THR A 97 13.41 17.28 0.14
C THR A 97 13.26 18.32 1.24
N LYS A 98 13.72 19.55 1.00
CA LYS A 98 13.51 20.71 1.88
C LYS A 98 12.07 21.26 1.88
N LYS A 99 11.17 20.65 1.09
CA LYS A 99 9.77 21.07 0.97
C LYS A 99 8.97 20.50 2.14
N PRO A 100 7.91 21.21 2.58
CA PRO A 100 6.97 20.64 3.54
C PRO A 100 6.40 19.32 3.02
N VAL A 101 6.28 18.36 3.93
CA VAL A 101 5.80 17.00 3.66
C VAL A 101 4.71 16.67 4.68
N ARG A 102 3.83 15.72 4.35
CA ARG A 102 2.87 15.22 5.33
C ARG A 102 3.55 14.27 6.30
N ALA A 103 3.29 14.37 7.59
CA ALA A 103 3.97 13.62 8.64
C ALA A 103 3.92 12.10 8.43
N GLY A 104 2.83 11.58 7.87
CA GLY A 104 2.69 10.16 7.56
C GLY A 104 3.67 9.60 6.53
N VAL A 105 4.25 10.43 5.66
CA VAL A 105 5.23 9.98 4.66
C VAL A 105 6.58 9.63 5.29
N PRO A 106 7.26 10.54 6.03
CA PRO A 106 8.49 10.20 6.73
C PRO A 106 8.26 9.20 7.87
N MET A 107 7.07 9.12 8.46
CA MET A 107 6.77 8.10 9.49
C MET A 107 6.99 6.66 9.03
N LYS A 108 6.80 6.38 7.75
CA LYS A 108 7.10 5.06 7.15
C LYS A 108 8.59 4.71 7.18
N THR A 109 9.46 5.71 7.32
CA THR A 109 10.90 5.51 7.59
C THR A 109 11.18 5.52 9.09
N VAL A 110 10.58 6.48 9.81
CA VAL A 110 10.88 6.72 11.23
C VAL A 110 10.48 5.54 12.11
N ILE A 111 9.28 4.97 11.93
CA ILE A 111 8.78 3.86 12.76
C ILE A 111 9.77 2.68 12.75
N PRO A 112 10.12 2.08 11.61
CA PRO A 112 11.03 0.95 11.61
C PRO A 112 12.47 1.35 11.97
N SER A 113 12.93 2.55 11.62
CA SER A 113 14.28 3.00 12.00
C SER A 113 14.43 3.20 13.52
N HIS A 114 13.34 3.57 14.20
CA HIS A 114 13.35 3.80 15.65
C HIS A 114 13.12 2.52 16.45
N PHE A 115 12.21 1.64 16.00
CA PHE A 115 11.76 0.47 16.77
C PHE A 115 12.30 -0.87 16.26
N LEU A 116 12.65 -0.97 14.98
CA LEU A 116 13.00 -2.21 14.29
C LEU A 116 14.39 -2.13 13.64
N ALA A 117 15.28 -1.32 14.23
CA ALA A 117 16.64 -1.17 13.75
C ALA A 117 17.35 -2.53 13.74
N ASN A 118 18.03 -2.82 12.65
CA ASN A 118 18.69 -4.10 12.41
C ASN A 118 17.75 -5.31 12.38
N GLN A 119 16.50 -5.15 11.91
CA GLN A 119 15.52 -6.24 11.81
C GLN A 119 14.84 -6.29 10.44
N TRP A 120 14.34 -7.46 10.06
CA TRP A 120 13.40 -7.58 8.93
C TRP A 120 12.02 -7.10 9.38
N ALA A 121 11.38 -6.29 8.55
CA ALA A 121 10.02 -5.85 8.79
C ALA A 121 9.22 -5.77 7.50
N ILE A 122 7.92 -5.99 7.63
CA ILE A 122 6.95 -5.88 6.53
C ILE A 122 6.22 -4.55 6.66
N TYR A 123 6.17 -3.77 5.59
CA TYR A 123 5.34 -2.59 5.49
C TYR A 123 4.08 -2.88 4.67
N ALA A 124 2.92 -2.76 5.31
CA ALA A 124 1.63 -2.95 4.67
C ALA A 124 0.62 -1.89 5.14
N ASP A 125 -0.22 -1.42 4.20
CA ASP A 125 -1.43 -0.68 4.56
C ASP A 125 -2.56 -1.70 4.86
N ALA A 126 -3.60 -1.32 5.61
CA ALA A 126 -4.60 -2.28 6.10
C ALA A 126 -5.37 -3.02 4.99
N ASP A 127 -5.45 -2.41 3.80
CA ASP A 127 -6.07 -2.97 2.60
C ASP A 127 -5.09 -3.73 1.68
N GLU A 128 -3.86 -3.98 2.13
CA GLU A 128 -2.81 -4.63 1.34
C GLU A 128 -2.33 -5.96 1.95
N PHE A 129 -2.44 -7.04 1.16
CA PHE A 129 -2.19 -8.42 1.59
C PHE A 129 -1.06 -9.05 0.78
N LEU A 130 0.07 -9.36 1.43
CA LEU A 130 1.25 -9.94 0.78
C LEU A 130 1.08 -11.44 0.53
N PHE A 131 1.23 -11.88 -0.71
CA PHE A 131 1.28 -13.29 -1.08
C PHE A 131 2.71 -13.77 -1.26
N LEU A 132 2.99 -14.96 -0.74
CA LEU A 132 4.28 -15.63 -0.86
C LEU A 132 4.30 -16.55 -2.09
N PRO A 133 5.49 -16.84 -2.65
CA PRO A 133 5.64 -17.80 -3.75
C PRO A 133 5.14 -19.20 -3.38
N PRO A 134 4.65 -20.00 -4.35
CA PRO A 134 4.37 -21.42 -4.13
C PRO A 134 5.59 -22.13 -3.53
N GLY A 135 5.36 -22.98 -2.53
CA GLY A 135 6.43 -23.68 -1.80
C GLY A 135 7.08 -22.87 -0.67
N ILE A 136 6.79 -21.58 -0.53
CA ILE A 136 7.25 -20.75 0.59
C ILE A 136 6.07 -20.44 1.52
N SER A 137 5.98 -21.17 2.62
CA SER A 137 4.84 -21.06 3.55
C SER A 137 4.95 -19.91 4.54
N THR A 138 6.17 -19.44 4.85
CA THR A 138 6.41 -18.38 5.82
C THR A 138 7.33 -17.29 5.29
N VAL A 139 7.16 -16.07 5.79
CA VAL A 139 8.05 -14.95 5.47
C VAL A 139 9.48 -15.22 5.98
N GLN A 140 9.64 -15.96 7.07
CA GLN A 140 10.95 -16.37 7.58
C GLN A 140 11.71 -17.25 6.57
N ASP A 141 11.02 -18.15 5.86
CA ASP A 141 11.65 -18.97 4.82
C ASP A 141 12.07 -18.13 3.61
N LEU A 142 11.22 -17.17 3.22
CA LEU A 142 11.60 -16.15 2.23
C LEU A 142 12.84 -15.35 2.66
N ILE A 143 12.89 -14.92 3.93
CA ILE A 143 14.03 -14.18 4.50
C ILE A 143 15.32 -15.01 4.40
N LYS A 144 15.28 -16.31 4.75
CA LYS A 144 16.46 -17.18 4.63
C LYS A 144 16.99 -17.23 3.20
N GLN A 145 16.12 -17.28 2.19
CA GLN A 145 16.53 -17.26 0.79
C GLN A 145 17.14 -15.90 0.39
N LEU A 146 16.51 -14.80 0.81
CA LEU A 146 17.05 -13.45 0.60
C LEU A 146 18.46 -13.29 1.21
N GLU A 147 18.66 -13.78 2.44
CA GLU A 147 19.94 -13.69 3.13
C GLU A 147 21.03 -14.55 2.48
N ARG A 148 20.70 -15.76 1.99
CA ARG A 148 21.62 -16.58 1.18
C ARG A 148 22.07 -15.84 -0.08
N GLY A 149 21.16 -15.13 -0.73
CA GLY A 149 21.43 -14.27 -1.88
C GLY A 149 22.05 -12.90 -1.52
N ARG A 150 22.26 -12.60 -0.23
CA ARG A 150 22.73 -11.31 0.29
C ARG A 150 21.82 -10.12 -0.10
N TYR A 151 20.54 -10.38 -0.31
CA TYR A 151 19.53 -9.37 -0.56
C TYR A 151 18.89 -8.91 0.75
N ARG A 152 18.50 -7.63 0.78
CA ARG A 152 17.95 -6.95 1.97
C ARG A 152 16.54 -6.40 1.75
N ALA A 153 15.96 -6.66 0.59
CA ALA A 153 14.62 -6.25 0.25
C ALA A 153 14.07 -7.07 -0.91
N VAL A 154 12.75 -7.12 -1.00
CA VAL A 154 12.01 -7.63 -2.16
C VAL A 154 10.91 -6.64 -2.54
N VAL A 155 10.60 -6.56 -3.83
CA VAL A 155 9.52 -5.74 -4.37
C VAL A 155 8.30 -6.63 -4.59
N ALA A 156 7.11 -6.04 -4.44
CA ALA A 156 5.86 -6.67 -4.82
C ALA A 156 5.13 -5.83 -5.87
N SER A 157 4.49 -6.48 -6.84
CA SER A 157 3.43 -5.89 -7.65
C SER A 157 2.25 -5.56 -6.74
N LEU A 158 1.71 -4.35 -6.85
CA LEU A 158 0.54 -3.93 -6.09
C LEU A 158 -0.71 -4.08 -6.98
N VAL A 159 -1.41 -5.19 -6.81
CA VAL A 159 -2.49 -5.65 -7.70
C VAL A 159 -3.83 -5.24 -7.13
N ASP A 160 -4.55 -4.36 -7.83
CA ASP A 160 -5.90 -3.94 -7.42
C ASP A 160 -6.88 -5.13 -7.56
N PHE A 161 -7.57 -5.48 -6.47
CA PHE A 161 -8.69 -6.43 -6.46
C PHE A 161 -10.03 -5.68 -6.49
N PHE A 162 -10.98 -6.18 -7.28
CA PHE A 162 -12.28 -5.54 -7.50
C PHE A 162 -13.41 -6.56 -7.77
N PRO A 163 -14.67 -6.22 -7.45
CA PRO A 163 -15.82 -7.04 -7.78
C PRO A 163 -16.20 -6.89 -9.26
N ALA A 164 -17.02 -7.81 -9.77
CA ALA A 164 -17.59 -7.64 -11.11
C ALA A 164 -18.44 -6.37 -11.23
N GLN A 165 -19.10 -5.97 -10.14
CA GLN A 165 -19.93 -4.77 -10.00
C GLN A 165 -19.79 -4.20 -8.58
N LEU A 166 -19.86 -2.88 -8.42
CA LEU A 166 -19.86 -2.27 -7.09
C LEU A 166 -21.18 -2.56 -6.37
N SER A 167 -21.08 -3.03 -5.13
CA SER A 167 -22.18 -3.12 -4.16
C SER A 167 -21.83 -2.25 -2.97
N PHE A 168 -22.78 -1.40 -2.56
CA PHE A 168 -22.68 -0.58 -1.35
C PHE A 168 -23.61 -1.08 -0.25
N SER A 169 -24.14 -2.29 -0.41
CA SER A 169 -24.89 -2.99 0.63
C SER A 169 -23.95 -3.18 1.82
N SER A 170 -24.38 -2.79 3.03
CA SER A 170 -23.59 -2.97 4.25
C SER A 170 -23.36 -4.47 4.47
N HIS A 171 -22.18 -4.95 4.08
CA HIS A 171 -21.72 -6.28 4.42
C HIS A 171 -21.05 -6.25 5.79
N GLU A 172 -21.13 -7.37 6.52
CA GLU A 172 -20.34 -7.55 7.72
C GLU A 172 -18.84 -7.41 7.40
N ALA A 173 -18.05 -6.91 8.35
CA ALA A 173 -16.62 -6.76 8.14
C ALA A 173 -16.00 -8.15 7.89
N PRO A 174 -15.10 -8.29 6.90
CA PRO A 174 -14.51 -9.58 6.55
C PRO A 174 -13.65 -10.12 7.69
N GLU A 175 -13.91 -11.37 8.09
CA GLU A 175 -13.19 -12.03 9.18
C GLU A 175 -11.83 -12.56 8.71
N ASN A 176 -11.71 -12.91 7.43
CA ASN A 176 -10.49 -13.44 6.83
C ASN A 176 -10.31 -13.02 5.35
N LEU A 177 -9.14 -13.31 4.79
CA LEU A 177 -8.82 -12.95 3.40
C LEU A 177 -9.75 -13.62 2.36
N GLU A 178 -10.31 -14.79 2.65
CA GLU A 178 -11.26 -15.46 1.75
C GLU A 178 -12.55 -14.63 1.62
N ASP A 179 -13.03 -14.01 2.70
CA ASP A 179 -14.20 -13.11 2.66
C ASP A 179 -13.93 -11.91 1.73
N LEU A 180 -12.74 -11.31 1.82
CA LEU A 180 -12.32 -10.21 0.93
C LEU A 180 -12.22 -10.64 -0.53
N ILE A 181 -11.66 -11.83 -0.79
CA ILE A 181 -11.57 -12.39 -2.15
C ILE A 181 -12.97 -12.69 -2.67
N ASN A 182 -13.88 -13.20 -1.85
CA ASN A 182 -15.27 -13.46 -2.25
C ASN A 182 -16.01 -12.16 -2.59
N GLU A 183 -15.73 -11.08 -1.87
CA GLU A 183 -16.32 -9.78 -2.16
C GLU A 183 -15.73 -9.15 -3.44
N ALA A 184 -14.40 -9.20 -3.61
CA ALA A 184 -13.68 -8.55 -4.70
C ALA A 184 -12.78 -9.53 -5.46
N SER A 185 -13.37 -10.52 -6.14
CA SER A 185 -12.63 -11.68 -6.67
C SER A 185 -11.83 -11.44 -7.95
N PHE A 186 -11.93 -10.27 -8.60
CA PHE A 186 -11.30 -10.05 -9.90
C PHE A 186 -10.06 -9.17 -9.79
N PHE A 187 -9.09 -9.45 -10.66
CA PHE A 187 -7.90 -8.63 -10.87
C PHE A 187 -7.60 -8.54 -12.37
N ASP A 188 -6.78 -7.56 -12.77
CA ASP A 188 -6.31 -7.47 -14.16
C ASP A 188 -5.02 -8.28 -14.35
N THR A 189 -4.97 -9.09 -15.41
CA THR A 189 -3.88 -10.04 -15.72
C THR A 189 -2.63 -9.42 -16.35
N ILE A 190 -2.58 -8.09 -16.48
CA ILE A 190 -1.47 -7.39 -17.11
C ILE A 190 -0.29 -7.16 -16.15
N PRO A 191 0.96 -7.49 -16.53
CA PRO A 191 2.11 -7.26 -15.67
C PRO A 191 2.27 -5.77 -15.34
N LEU A 192 2.44 -5.46 -14.07
CA LEU A 192 2.50 -4.08 -13.60
C LEU A 192 3.92 -3.53 -13.67
N ILE A 193 4.89 -4.34 -13.25
CA ILE A 193 6.28 -3.95 -13.12
C ILE A 193 7.20 -5.08 -13.54
N THR A 194 8.44 -4.72 -13.83
CA THR A 194 9.58 -5.64 -13.84
C THR A 194 10.75 -4.99 -13.10
N LEU A 195 11.82 -5.73 -12.88
CA LEU A 195 13.05 -5.22 -12.29
C LEU A 195 14.15 -5.19 -13.34
N ASP A 196 14.88 -4.08 -13.38
CA ASP A 196 16.12 -4.00 -14.15
C ASP A 196 17.10 -5.09 -13.66
N PRO A 197 17.61 -5.96 -14.54
CA PRO A 197 18.39 -7.13 -14.14
C PRO A 197 19.74 -6.77 -13.49
N ASP A 198 20.33 -5.63 -13.87
CA ASP A 198 21.65 -5.20 -13.39
C ASP A 198 21.53 -4.30 -12.14
N GLU A 199 20.53 -3.42 -12.16
CA GLU A 199 20.37 -2.38 -11.14
C GLU A 199 19.34 -2.74 -10.07
N GLY A 200 18.47 -3.72 -10.30
CA GLY A 200 17.34 -4.07 -9.42
C GLY A 200 16.32 -2.94 -9.29
N LYS A 201 16.28 -2.03 -10.26
CA LYS A 201 15.38 -0.86 -10.26
C LYS A 201 14.01 -1.25 -10.81
N ILE A 202 12.96 -0.77 -10.14
CA ILE A 202 11.58 -0.96 -10.59
C ILE A 202 11.34 -0.24 -11.92
N VAL A 203 11.03 -1.01 -12.96
CA VAL A 203 10.57 -0.55 -14.27
C VAL A 203 9.06 -0.74 -14.32
N ARG A 204 8.32 0.33 -14.63
CA ARG A 204 6.86 0.27 -14.74
C ARG A 204 6.47 -0.12 -16.16
N LEU A 205 5.63 -1.14 -16.29
CA LEU A 205 5.16 -1.66 -17.56
C LEU A 205 3.80 -1.06 -17.92
N ASN A 206 2.78 -1.28 -17.07
CA ASN A 206 1.40 -0.91 -17.39
C ASN A 206 0.78 0.09 -16.39
N LYS A 207 -0.52 0.01 -16.16
CA LYS A 207 -1.26 0.71 -15.09
C LYS A 207 -2.14 -0.31 -14.39
N GLY A 208 -2.38 -0.15 -13.09
CA GLY A 208 -3.30 -1.03 -12.35
C GLY A 208 -4.77 -0.81 -12.75
N ALA A 209 -5.62 -1.77 -12.39
CA ALA A 209 -7.05 -1.80 -12.73
C ALA A 209 -7.80 -0.54 -12.31
N SER A 210 -7.42 0.09 -11.19
CA SER A 210 -7.94 1.39 -10.78
C SER A 210 -7.92 2.44 -11.91
N SER A 211 -6.86 2.44 -12.73
CA SER A 211 -6.71 3.42 -13.81
C SER A 211 -7.59 3.07 -15.00
N ARG A 212 -7.71 1.77 -15.34
CA ARG A 212 -8.59 1.25 -16.39
C ARG A 212 -10.05 1.52 -16.05
N ILE A 213 -10.50 1.08 -14.87
CA ILE A 213 -11.89 1.24 -14.39
C ILE A 213 -12.31 2.71 -14.47
N LEU A 214 -11.50 3.63 -13.93
CA LEU A 214 -11.80 5.06 -13.98
C LEU A 214 -11.80 5.64 -15.40
N TYR A 215 -11.05 5.06 -16.35
CA TYR A 215 -11.03 5.48 -17.74
C TYR A 215 -12.28 4.99 -18.49
N GLU A 216 -12.62 3.71 -18.36
CA GLU A 216 -13.78 3.07 -19.00
C GLU A 216 -15.10 3.68 -18.53
N HIS A 217 -15.17 4.11 -17.26
CA HIS A 217 -16.34 4.81 -16.71
C HIS A 217 -16.34 6.32 -16.98
N GLY A 218 -15.52 6.81 -17.92
CA GLY A 218 -15.52 8.22 -18.36
C GLY A 218 -15.03 9.23 -17.30
N ILE A 219 -14.49 8.78 -16.17
CA ILE A 219 -14.00 9.65 -15.09
C ILE A 219 -12.65 10.27 -15.47
N TYR A 220 -11.84 9.55 -16.25
CA TYR A 220 -10.73 10.13 -16.99
C TYR A 220 -11.12 10.41 -18.44
N GLN A 221 -11.10 11.68 -18.81
CA GLN A 221 -11.03 12.08 -20.21
C GLN A 221 -9.58 12.47 -20.50
N ASN A 222 -8.83 11.55 -21.08
CA ASN A 222 -7.60 11.91 -21.79
C ASN A 222 -8.02 12.20 -23.23
N PRO A 223 -8.00 13.46 -23.70
CA PRO A 223 -8.25 13.72 -25.10
C PRO A 223 -7.29 12.89 -25.97
N TRP A 224 -7.83 12.13 -26.92
CA TRP A 224 -7.07 11.18 -27.74
C TRP A 224 -5.85 11.83 -28.44
N PHE A 225 -5.92 13.13 -28.73
CA PHE A 225 -4.87 13.94 -29.35
C PHE A 225 -3.64 14.21 -28.46
N LEU A 226 -3.65 13.87 -27.16
CA LEU A 226 -2.52 14.09 -26.25
C LEU A 226 -1.53 12.91 -26.15
N LYS A 227 -1.86 11.75 -26.72
CA LYS A 227 -0.98 10.55 -26.74
C LYS A 227 0.41 10.79 -27.37
N PRO A 228 0.57 11.50 -28.50
CA PRO A 228 1.87 11.64 -29.19
C PRO A 228 2.78 12.75 -28.64
N LEU A 229 2.39 13.48 -27.59
CA LEU A 229 3.16 14.64 -27.17
C LEU A 229 4.50 14.30 -26.50
N PRO A 230 5.57 15.09 -26.75
CA PRO A 230 6.86 14.95 -26.08
C PRO A 230 6.78 15.04 -24.56
N SER A 231 7.69 14.36 -23.86
CA SER A 231 7.74 14.25 -22.40
C SER A 231 7.73 15.60 -21.67
N PHE A 232 8.36 16.63 -22.25
CA PHE A 232 8.37 17.98 -21.67
C PHE A 232 7.02 18.69 -21.79
N VAL A 233 6.27 18.45 -22.87
CA VAL A 233 4.90 18.97 -23.08
C VAL A 233 3.93 18.28 -22.12
N LYS A 234 4.04 16.96 -21.97
CA LYS A 234 3.31 16.20 -20.94
C LYS A 234 3.62 16.71 -19.52
N ARG A 235 4.81 17.23 -19.24
CA ARG A 235 5.16 17.82 -17.93
C ARG A 235 4.55 19.20 -17.66
N SER A 236 3.90 19.83 -18.66
CA SER A 236 3.20 21.11 -18.52
C SER A 236 2.12 21.04 -17.41
N PRO A 237 2.00 22.07 -16.55
CA PRO A 237 0.95 22.16 -15.55
C PRO A 237 -0.47 21.99 -16.13
N TYR A 238 -0.67 22.47 -17.37
CA TYR A 238 -1.95 22.42 -18.06
C TYR A 238 -2.36 21.00 -18.49
N LEU A 239 -1.37 20.16 -18.83
CA LEU A 239 -1.59 18.78 -19.31
C LEU A 239 -1.50 17.73 -18.20
N LYS A 240 -0.86 18.06 -17.07
CA LYS A 240 -0.87 17.25 -15.84
C LYS A 240 -2.28 16.96 -15.31
N LYS A 241 -3.28 17.81 -15.61
CA LYS A 241 -4.67 17.60 -15.17
C LYS A 241 -5.37 16.45 -15.91
N TYR A 242 -4.91 16.13 -17.13
CA TYR A 242 -5.46 15.05 -17.97
C TYR A 242 -4.73 13.72 -17.79
N GLN A 243 -3.53 13.71 -17.18
CA GLN A 243 -2.82 12.47 -16.89
C GLN A 243 -3.58 11.61 -15.88
N LEU A 244 -3.82 10.35 -16.26
CA LEU A 244 -4.21 9.26 -15.36
C LEU A 244 -3.33 9.35 -14.12
N THR A 245 -3.91 9.63 -12.95
CA THR A 245 -3.09 9.66 -11.74
C THR A 245 -2.67 8.23 -11.46
N SER A 246 -1.37 7.99 -11.39
CA SER A 246 -0.85 6.67 -11.10
C SER A 246 -1.28 6.28 -9.69
N SER A 247 -2.19 5.31 -9.58
CA SER A 247 -2.14 4.40 -8.44
C SER A 247 -0.70 3.84 -8.35
N ALA A 248 -0.25 3.56 -7.13
CA ALA A 248 0.97 2.79 -6.98
C ALA A 248 0.76 1.43 -7.63
N MET A 249 1.81 0.92 -8.25
CA MET A 249 1.80 -0.36 -8.96
C MET A 249 2.78 -1.36 -8.35
N SER A 250 3.53 -0.89 -7.36
CA SER A 250 4.60 -1.63 -6.72
C SER A 250 4.73 -1.15 -5.29
N LYS A 251 5.16 -2.04 -4.41
CA LYS A 251 5.63 -1.70 -3.07
C LYS A 251 6.94 -2.43 -2.79
N THR A 252 7.75 -1.95 -1.85
CA THR A 252 8.84 -2.74 -1.23
C THR A 252 8.35 -3.16 0.15
N PRO A 253 7.56 -4.24 0.27
CA PRO A 253 6.91 -4.59 1.53
C PRO A 253 7.91 -5.14 2.54
N LEU A 254 8.78 -6.07 2.15
CA LEU A 254 9.72 -6.71 3.07
C LEU A 254 11.12 -6.11 2.92
N ILE A 255 11.61 -5.53 4.01
CA ILE A 255 12.86 -4.76 4.07
C ILE A 255 13.65 -5.16 5.32
N ARG A 256 14.96 -5.33 5.17
CA ARG A 256 15.91 -5.42 6.26
C ARG A 256 16.38 -4.02 6.64
N TRP A 257 15.95 -3.53 7.78
CA TRP A 257 16.25 -2.18 8.25
C TRP A 257 17.63 -2.06 8.87
N ASP A 258 18.28 -0.93 8.63
CA ASP A 258 19.49 -0.43 9.29
C ASP A 258 19.50 1.11 9.25
N SER A 259 20.60 1.75 9.67
CA SER A 259 20.73 3.20 9.74
C SER A 259 20.67 3.92 8.38
N ASP A 260 20.93 3.21 7.27
CA ASP A 260 21.02 3.80 5.93
C ASP A 260 19.73 3.59 5.12
N VAL A 261 18.84 2.72 5.58
CA VAL A 261 17.58 2.38 4.91
C VAL A 261 16.49 3.43 5.20
N ARG A 262 15.82 3.87 4.13
CA ARG A 262 14.67 4.78 4.19
C ARG A 262 13.68 4.52 3.07
N MET A 263 12.44 4.97 3.28
CA MET A 263 11.41 4.98 2.25
C MET A 263 11.55 6.21 1.35
N VAL A 264 11.74 5.99 0.05
CA VAL A 264 11.64 7.00 -1.01
C VAL A 264 10.18 7.15 -1.42
N GLY A 265 9.46 8.03 -0.70
CA GLY A 265 8.02 8.19 -0.84
C GLY A 265 7.25 7.09 -0.09
N SER A 266 6.06 6.75 -0.56
CA SER A 266 5.16 5.81 0.15
C SER A 266 5.36 4.33 -0.21
N HIS A 267 6.19 4.00 -1.21
CA HIS A 267 6.13 2.67 -1.83
C HIS A 267 7.47 1.99 -2.08
N ARG A 268 8.60 2.69 -1.95
CA ARG A 268 9.90 2.14 -2.37
C ARG A 268 10.96 2.44 -1.33
N ALA A 269 11.84 1.49 -1.03
CA ALA A 269 13.03 1.73 -0.22
C ALA A 269 14.18 2.33 -1.07
N ASN A 270 15.20 2.91 -0.44
CA ASN A 270 16.42 3.40 -1.11
C ASN A 270 17.47 2.32 -1.38
N ILE A 271 17.17 1.05 -1.10
CA ILE A 271 18.06 -0.09 -1.32
C ILE A 271 17.59 -0.94 -2.51
N LYS A 272 18.52 -1.69 -3.10
CA LYS A 272 18.22 -2.64 -4.18
C LYS A 272 17.43 -3.82 -3.63
N ALA A 273 16.39 -4.21 -4.36
CA ALA A 273 15.70 -5.47 -4.12
C ALA A 273 16.37 -6.61 -4.90
N GLN A 274 16.02 -7.85 -4.58
CA GLN A 274 16.40 -9.02 -5.38
C GLN A 274 15.87 -8.89 -6.83
N PRO A 275 16.73 -8.78 -7.86
CA PRO A 275 16.29 -8.50 -9.24
C PRO A 275 15.40 -9.58 -9.86
N GLY A 276 15.59 -10.84 -9.46
CA GLY A 276 14.84 -11.98 -10.01
C GLY A 276 13.55 -12.33 -9.26
N LEU A 277 13.21 -11.62 -8.19
CA LEU A 277 12.05 -11.93 -7.36
C LEU A 277 11.11 -10.72 -7.24
N ILE A 278 9.86 -10.93 -7.67
CA ILE A 278 8.76 -9.99 -7.52
C ILE A 278 7.63 -10.75 -6.83
N LEU A 279 7.20 -10.29 -5.66
CA LEU A 279 6.02 -10.84 -4.98
C LEU A 279 4.73 -10.19 -5.50
N THR A 280 3.59 -10.64 -4.99
CA THR A 280 2.31 -9.95 -5.20
C THR A 280 1.78 -9.44 -3.87
N SER A 281 1.30 -8.19 -3.86
CA SER A 281 0.48 -7.63 -2.80
C SER A 281 -0.89 -7.30 -3.38
N ALA A 282 -1.92 -8.00 -2.92
CA ALA A 282 -3.30 -7.73 -3.31
C ALA A 282 -3.80 -6.47 -2.58
N HIS A 283 -4.37 -5.53 -3.33
CA HIS A 283 -4.88 -4.26 -2.85
C HIS A 283 -6.41 -4.23 -2.94
N PHE A 284 -7.10 -4.44 -1.82
CA PHE A 284 -8.56 -4.48 -1.73
C PHE A 284 -9.13 -3.08 -1.60
N LYS A 285 -9.30 -2.43 -2.75
CA LYS A 285 -9.75 -1.05 -2.82
C LYS A 285 -11.23 -0.91 -3.10
N PHE A 286 -11.81 -1.83 -3.86
CA PHE A 286 -13.19 -1.75 -4.33
C PHE A 286 -14.10 -2.65 -3.49
N THR A 287 -14.08 -2.41 -2.18
CA THR A 287 -14.88 -3.18 -1.23
C THR A 287 -16.19 -2.47 -0.88
N SER A 288 -17.06 -3.14 -0.12
CA SER A 288 -18.28 -2.60 0.47
C SER A 288 -18.02 -1.40 1.39
N ASP A 289 -16.81 -1.32 1.95
CA ASP A 289 -16.34 -0.19 2.76
C ASP A 289 -15.89 1.03 1.93
N LEU A 290 -15.90 0.94 0.60
CA LEU A 290 -15.37 1.99 -0.29
C LEU A 290 -16.06 3.34 -0.08
N GLU A 291 -17.39 3.36 0.10
CA GLU A 291 -18.17 4.59 0.32
C GLU A 291 -17.68 5.33 1.58
N ARG A 292 -17.65 4.65 2.73
CA ARG A 292 -17.15 5.21 3.98
C ARG A 292 -15.71 5.72 3.84
N ARG A 293 -14.83 4.97 3.18
CA ARG A 293 -13.43 5.38 2.94
C ARG A 293 -13.34 6.63 2.07
N ILE A 294 -14.18 6.75 1.04
CA ILE A 294 -14.25 7.95 0.19
C ILE A 294 -14.69 9.17 1.02
N GLU A 295 -15.76 9.04 1.80
CA GLU A 295 -16.26 10.12 2.65
C GLU A 295 -15.20 10.59 3.65
N MET A 296 -14.58 9.64 4.35
CA MET A 296 -13.48 9.91 5.28
C MET A 296 -12.32 10.62 4.57
N ALA A 297 -11.87 10.11 3.43
CA ALA A 297 -10.76 10.69 2.69
C ALA A 297 -11.05 12.12 2.20
N ILE A 298 -12.28 12.40 1.78
CA ILE A 298 -12.73 13.74 1.36
C ILE A 298 -12.77 14.69 2.56
N LYS A 299 -13.31 14.25 3.70
CA LYS A 299 -13.38 15.03 4.95
C LYS A 299 -11.98 15.39 5.47
N LEU A 300 -11.08 14.42 5.55
CA LEU A 300 -9.74 14.59 6.15
C LEU A 300 -8.76 15.36 5.25
N ARG A 301 -8.93 15.33 3.92
CA ARG A 301 -8.00 15.92 2.93
C ARG A 301 -6.52 15.52 3.09
N SER A 302 -6.25 14.42 3.80
CA SER A 302 -4.92 13.93 4.19
C SER A 302 -4.17 13.21 3.07
N TYR A 303 -4.88 12.70 2.04
CA TYR A 303 -4.31 11.97 0.90
C TYR A 303 -3.69 12.85 -0.18
N SER A 304 -2.74 12.32 -0.96
CA SER A 304 -1.99 13.04 -2.01
C SER A 304 -2.91 13.86 -2.94
N GLY A 305 -2.51 15.11 -3.20
CA GLY A 305 -3.27 16.01 -4.07
C GLY A 305 -4.63 16.48 -3.54
N LYS A 306 -4.83 16.59 -2.21
CA LYS A 306 -6.11 16.94 -1.56
C LYS A 306 -7.22 15.90 -1.84
N SER A 307 -6.90 14.61 -1.71
CA SER A 307 -7.85 13.51 -1.91
C SER A 307 -8.44 13.37 -3.33
N LYS A 308 -7.79 13.94 -4.35
CA LYS A 308 -8.19 13.82 -5.77
C LYS A 308 -8.46 12.39 -6.23
N LYS A 309 -7.74 11.39 -5.68
CA LYS A 309 -7.99 9.97 -5.95
C LYS A 309 -9.40 9.56 -5.50
N TYR A 310 -9.76 9.87 -4.25
CA TYR A 310 -11.05 9.52 -3.66
C TYR A 310 -12.21 10.35 -4.25
N THR A 311 -12.00 11.63 -4.56
CA THR A 311 -13.00 12.44 -5.28
C THR A 311 -13.33 11.85 -6.66
N ARG A 312 -12.40 11.13 -7.30
CA ARG A 312 -12.67 10.43 -8.56
C ARG A 312 -13.40 9.11 -8.34
N LEU A 313 -13.04 8.35 -7.30
CA LEU A 313 -13.76 7.12 -6.95
C LEU A 313 -15.22 7.41 -6.56
N ALA A 314 -15.48 8.55 -5.90
CA ALA A 314 -16.84 9.00 -5.61
C ALA A 314 -17.73 9.10 -6.85
N LYS A 315 -17.15 9.37 -8.03
CA LYS A 315 -17.91 9.41 -9.29
C LYS A 315 -18.32 8.03 -9.81
N LEU A 316 -17.67 6.95 -9.36
CA LEU A 316 -18.11 5.59 -9.65
C LEU A 316 -19.39 5.24 -8.87
N MET A 317 -19.64 5.90 -7.73
CA MET A 317 -20.81 5.63 -6.88
C MET A 317 -22.10 6.28 -7.40
N HIS A 318 -21.98 7.36 -8.19
CA HIS A 318 -23.11 8.06 -8.81
C HIS A 318 -22.93 8.10 -10.33
N PRO A 319 -23.05 6.95 -11.02
CA PRO A 319 -22.88 6.92 -12.48
C PRO A 319 -23.91 7.83 -13.16
N ALA A 320 -23.46 8.59 -14.16
CA ALA A 320 -24.30 9.53 -14.89
C ALA A 320 -25.18 8.85 -15.98
N SER A 321 -25.07 7.53 -16.16
CA SER A 321 -25.75 6.76 -17.20
C SER A 321 -25.96 5.30 -16.80
N ASP A 322 -27.04 4.68 -17.30
CA ASP A 322 -27.40 3.25 -17.18
C ASP A 322 -26.43 2.29 -17.93
N SER A 323 -25.27 2.77 -18.37
CA SER A 323 -24.22 1.92 -18.94
C SER A 323 -23.70 0.99 -17.85
N GLY A 324 -23.96 -0.31 -17.98
CA GLY A 324 -23.81 -1.33 -16.95
C GLY A 324 -22.61 -1.12 -16.01
N ASN A 325 -22.89 -1.23 -14.70
CA ASN A 325 -21.98 -1.01 -13.57
C ASN A 325 -20.82 -2.02 -13.47
N SER A 326 -20.41 -2.65 -14.57
CA SER A 326 -19.37 -3.67 -14.54
C SER A 326 -17.98 -3.03 -14.45
N LEU A 327 -17.18 -3.50 -13.51
CA LEU A 327 -15.77 -3.13 -13.40
C LEU A 327 -14.85 -4.04 -14.22
N LEU A 328 -15.40 -5.09 -14.83
CA LEU A 328 -14.66 -6.05 -15.63
C LEU A 328 -14.17 -5.40 -16.91
N GLY A 329 -12.90 -5.62 -17.22
CA GLY A 329 -12.27 -5.26 -18.49
C GLY A 329 -11.86 -6.50 -19.28
N PRO A 330 -11.27 -6.31 -20.48
CA PRO A 330 -10.81 -7.41 -21.34
C PRO A 330 -9.81 -8.35 -20.66
N ASP A 331 -8.98 -7.81 -19.77
CA ASP A 331 -7.90 -8.53 -19.10
C ASP A 331 -8.27 -8.96 -17.66
N SER A 332 -9.55 -8.88 -17.29
CA SER A 332 -9.98 -9.23 -15.93
C SER A 332 -10.14 -10.74 -15.76
N LYS A 333 -9.47 -11.33 -14.76
CA LYS A 333 -9.55 -12.75 -14.37
C LYS A 333 -10.07 -12.86 -12.94
N LYS A 334 -10.91 -13.86 -12.67
CA LYS A 334 -11.29 -14.21 -11.29
C LYS A 334 -10.11 -14.91 -10.64
N PHE A 335 -9.68 -14.44 -9.47
CA PHE A 335 -8.64 -15.07 -8.67
C PHE A 335 -9.08 -16.47 -8.21
N ASN A 336 -8.21 -17.43 -8.44
CA ASN A 336 -8.35 -18.82 -8.03
C ASN A 336 -7.22 -19.22 -7.08
N SER A 337 -5.97 -18.89 -7.42
CA SER A 337 -4.82 -19.24 -6.59
C SER A 337 -3.58 -18.39 -6.91
N VAL A 338 -2.51 -18.56 -6.12
CA VAL A 338 -1.26 -17.82 -6.28
C VAL A 338 -0.61 -18.07 -7.64
N GLU A 339 -0.82 -19.24 -8.23
CA GLU A 339 -0.36 -19.60 -9.57
C GLU A 339 -0.85 -18.60 -10.63
N ASP A 340 -2.06 -18.03 -10.45
CA ASP A 340 -2.58 -17.00 -11.35
C ASP A 340 -1.65 -15.79 -11.45
N PHE A 341 -0.99 -15.41 -10.35
CA PHE A 341 -0.05 -14.28 -10.36
C PHE A 341 1.23 -14.59 -11.12
N ILE A 342 1.68 -15.84 -11.12
CA ILE A 342 2.87 -16.27 -11.86
C ILE A 342 2.55 -16.33 -13.35
N GLU A 343 1.43 -16.95 -13.73
CA GLU A 343 0.96 -17.02 -15.12
C GLU A 343 0.81 -15.63 -15.76
N CYS A 344 0.41 -14.64 -14.96
CA CYS A 344 0.20 -13.26 -15.40
C CYS A 344 1.42 -12.34 -15.22
N GLU A 345 2.58 -12.89 -14.83
CA GLU A 345 3.81 -12.11 -14.54
C GLU A 345 3.59 -10.97 -13.49
N LEU A 346 2.60 -11.12 -12.62
CA LEU A 346 2.36 -10.26 -11.47
C LEU A 346 3.24 -10.66 -10.28
N MET A 347 3.63 -11.93 -10.24
CA MET A 347 4.66 -12.50 -9.39
C MET A 347 5.75 -13.10 -10.29
N THR A 348 7.01 -12.92 -9.92
CA THR A 348 8.16 -13.53 -10.58
C THR A 348 8.99 -14.24 -9.54
N VAL A 349 9.25 -15.53 -9.74
CA VAL A 349 10.05 -16.37 -8.85
C VAL A 349 11.23 -16.88 -9.67
N PRO A 350 12.49 -16.69 -9.23
CA PRO A 350 13.64 -17.14 -9.99
C PRO A 350 13.78 -18.67 -9.91
N ASP A 351 14.40 -19.27 -10.92
CA ASP A 351 14.67 -20.71 -10.93
C ASP A 351 15.55 -21.10 -9.73
N GLY A 352 15.13 -22.13 -8.99
CA GLY A 352 15.85 -22.64 -7.82
C GLY A 352 15.66 -21.83 -6.54
N PHE A 353 14.65 -20.96 -6.47
CA PHE A 353 14.28 -20.19 -5.28
C PHE A 353 13.59 -21.02 -4.20
#